data_AF-A0A3P8UUV7-F1
#
_entry.id   AF-A0A3P8UUV7-F1
#
_cell.length_a   1.000
_cell.length_b   1.000
_cell.length_c   1.000
_cell.angle_alpha   90.00
_cell.angle_beta   90.00
_cell.angle_gamma   90.00
#
_symmetry.space_group_name_H-M   'P 1'
#
loop_
_entity.id
_entity.type
_entity.pdbx_description
1 polymer ?
#
loop_
_entity_poly.entity_id
_entity_poly.type
_entity_poly.pdbx_seq_one_letter_code
_entity_poly.pdbx_strand_id
1 'polypeptide(L)'
;MLFSSRIVCPCVVLSKPNSNAVQKLEEINRNYQVGILYLVSGDRYDGKEDFAVVLQPFLHNYFVPRVGSDISFFSVDCFHISDRAHSEMAVALWNNMLEPVGRKQAFNNFTYDRSKINCPSEASPFIFTKQNSLKSPTICSSSIPVWVPVVAGIVSLLAGITVGYLFLHCRQQRSNKKVKKLEMMGTLF
;
A
#
# COMPACT_ATOMS: atom_id res chain seq x y z
N MET A 1 -31.02 28.79 22.79
CA MET A 1 -30.45 27.45 22.59
C MET A 1 -28.92 27.42 22.39
N LEU A 2 -28.22 28.54 22.18
CA LEU A 2 -26.74 28.60 22.09
C LEU A 2 -25.97 28.38 23.42
N PHE A 3 -26.66 28.28 24.56
CA PHE A 3 -26.00 28.23 25.88
C PHE A 3 -25.28 26.90 26.15
N SER A 4 -25.82 25.77 25.70
CA SER A 4 -25.25 24.45 26.00
C SER A 4 -23.90 24.22 25.32
N SER A 5 -23.80 24.49 24.01
CA SER A 5 -22.58 24.25 23.22
C SER A 5 -21.42 25.16 23.62
N ARG A 6 -21.72 26.38 24.13
CA ARG A 6 -20.71 27.30 24.67
C ARG A 6 -20.10 26.84 25.99
N ILE A 7 -20.83 26.03 26.76
CA ILE A 7 -20.36 25.45 28.03
C ILE A 7 -19.57 24.17 27.76
N VAL A 8 -20.06 23.31 26.85
CA VAL A 8 -19.45 22.00 26.58
C VAL A 8 -18.18 22.12 25.70
N CYS A 9 -18.19 22.99 24.69
CA CYS A 9 -17.07 23.14 23.75
C CYS A 9 -16.67 24.61 23.55
N PRO A 10 -16.25 25.33 24.61
CA PRO A 10 -15.91 26.75 24.53
C PRO A 10 -14.76 27.03 23.55
N CYS A 11 -13.79 26.13 23.43
CA CYS A 11 -12.68 26.26 22.48
C CYS A 11 -13.15 26.31 21.01
N VAL A 12 -14.23 25.61 20.68
CA VAL A 12 -14.77 25.55 19.31
C VAL A 12 -15.65 26.77 19.02
N VAL A 13 -16.53 27.13 19.97
CA VAL A 13 -17.61 28.10 19.73
C VAL A 13 -17.17 29.54 20.03
N LEU A 14 -16.33 29.75 21.04
CA LEU A 14 -16.01 31.10 21.56
C LEU A 14 -14.66 31.63 21.09
N SER A 15 -13.77 30.77 20.59
CA SER A 15 -12.40 31.15 20.31
C SER A 15 -12.24 31.84 18.95
N LYS A 16 -11.47 32.94 18.92
CA LYS A 16 -11.12 33.63 17.67
C LYS A 16 -10.34 32.72 16.72
N PRO A 17 -10.47 32.89 15.40
CA PRO A 17 -9.61 32.21 14.42
C PRO A 17 -8.12 32.41 14.76
N ASN A 18 -7.32 31.37 14.54
CA ASN A 18 -5.88 31.36 14.81
C ASN A 18 -5.44 31.62 16.26
N SER A 19 -6.38 31.64 17.22
CA SER A 19 -6.03 31.72 18.64
C SER A 19 -5.31 30.45 19.12
N ASN A 20 -4.53 30.57 20.20
CA ASN A 20 -3.82 29.44 20.81
C ASN A 20 -4.79 28.28 21.16
N ALA A 21 -6.00 28.59 21.64
CA ALA A 21 -7.02 27.59 21.94
C ALA A 21 -7.43 26.76 20.70
N VAL A 22 -7.58 27.42 19.54
CA VAL A 22 -7.89 26.75 18.27
C VAL A 22 -6.71 25.92 17.79
N GLN A 23 -5.48 26.46 17.85
CA GLN A 23 -4.28 25.73 17.41
C GLN A 23 -4.07 24.45 18.24
N LYS A 24 -4.25 24.53 19.56
CA LYS A 24 -4.21 23.36 20.45
C LYS A 24 -5.29 22.32 20.11
N LEU A 25 -6.49 22.77 19.77
CA LEU A 25 -7.57 21.86 19.37
C LEU A 25 -7.23 21.15 18.05
N GLU A 26 -6.69 21.87 17.08
CA GLU A 26 -6.23 21.30 15.80
C GLU A 26 -5.10 20.30 16.01
N GLU A 27 -4.15 20.59 16.91
CA GLU A 27 -3.09 19.67 17.30
C GLU A 27 -3.63 18.38 17.93
N ILE A 28 -4.54 18.50 18.90
CA ILE A 28 -5.19 17.34 19.54
C ILE A 28 -5.94 16.50 18.50
N ASN A 29 -6.70 17.12 17.60
CA ASN A 29 -7.41 16.41 16.54
C ASN A 29 -6.43 15.67 15.60
N ARG A 30 -5.34 16.31 15.19
CA ARG A 30 -4.30 15.67 14.36
C ARG A 30 -3.66 14.49 15.07
N ASN A 31 -3.31 14.63 16.34
CA ASN A 31 -2.72 13.55 17.14
C ASN A 31 -3.70 12.38 17.30
N TYR A 32 -4.99 12.67 17.48
CA TYR A 32 -6.03 11.64 17.51
C TYR A 32 -6.13 10.90 16.18
N GLN A 33 -6.16 11.62 15.04
CA GLN A 33 -6.18 11.01 13.71
C GLN A 33 -4.95 10.11 13.46
N VAL A 34 -3.76 10.57 13.85
CA VAL A 34 -2.53 9.76 13.77
C VAL A 34 -2.62 8.51 14.66
N GLY A 35 -3.13 8.65 15.88
CA GLY A 35 -3.31 7.53 16.80
C GLY A 35 -4.26 6.46 16.24
N ILE A 36 -5.39 6.87 15.67
CA ILE A 36 -6.33 5.95 15.00
C ILE A 36 -5.67 5.28 13.79
N LEU A 37 -4.96 6.04 12.95
CA LEU A 37 -4.23 5.47 11.82
C LEU A 37 -3.23 4.42 12.29
N TYR A 38 -2.44 4.70 13.32
CA TYR A 38 -1.48 3.76 13.89
C TYR A 38 -2.16 2.47 14.38
N LEU A 39 -3.26 2.61 15.14
CA LEU A 39 -4.04 1.47 15.67
C LEU A 39 -4.60 0.56 14.57
N VAL A 40 -4.99 1.13 13.43
CA VAL A 40 -5.57 0.37 12.30
C VAL A 40 -4.50 -0.14 11.32
N SER A 41 -3.34 0.51 11.23
CA SER A 41 -2.30 0.17 10.25
C SER A 41 -1.49 -1.08 10.60
N GLY A 42 -1.51 -1.50 11.87
CA GLY A 42 -0.85 -2.71 12.33
C GLY A 42 -1.44 -4.00 11.75
N ASP A 43 -0.93 -5.13 12.23
CA ASP A 43 -1.32 -6.50 11.83
C ASP A 43 -2.44 -7.09 12.71
N ARG A 44 -2.83 -6.40 13.80
CA ARG A 44 -3.84 -6.85 14.77
C ARG A 44 -5.15 -7.34 14.14
N TYR A 45 -5.56 -6.74 13.03
CA TYR A 45 -6.82 -7.04 12.33
C TYR A 45 -6.60 -7.72 10.97
N ASP A 46 -5.37 -8.07 10.62
CA ASP A 46 -5.04 -8.71 9.36
C ASP A 46 -5.41 -10.21 9.40
N GLY A 47 -5.75 -10.78 8.24
CA GLY A 47 -6.00 -12.22 8.09
C GLY A 47 -7.28 -12.75 8.76
N LYS A 48 -8.14 -11.89 9.29
CA LYS A 48 -9.48 -12.26 9.78
C LYS A 48 -10.41 -12.56 8.61
N GLU A 49 -11.20 -13.62 8.73
CA GLU A 49 -12.17 -14.06 7.71
C GLU A 49 -13.58 -13.50 7.95
N ASP A 50 -13.87 -13.09 9.19
CA ASP A 50 -15.18 -12.70 9.67
C ASP A 50 -15.39 -11.17 9.72
N PHE A 51 -14.32 -10.39 9.81
CA PHE A 51 -14.39 -8.93 9.75
C PHE A 51 -13.10 -8.29 9.23
N ALA A 52 -13.20 -7.02 8.81
CA ALA A 52 -12.07 -6.18 8.46
C ALA A 52 -12.21 -4.80 9.12
N VAL A 53 -11.08 -4.18 9.46
CA VAL A 53 -11.04 -2.82 10.00
C VAL A 53 -10.39 -1.91 8.96
N VAL A 54 -11.11 -0.86 8.55
CA VAL A 54 -10.68 0.06 7.50
C VAL A 54 -10.97 1.50 7.93
N LEU A 55 -9.93 2.33 7.99
CA LEU A 55 -10.08 3.75 8.26
C LEU A 55 -10.66 4.47 7.03
N GLN A 56 -11.66 5.32 7.24
CA GLN A 56 -12.32 6.11 6.19
C GLN A 56 -11.97 7.60 6.38
N PRO A 57 -10.93 8.14 5.70
CA PRO A 57 -10.38 9.46 6.00
C PRO A 57 -11.17 10.66 5.45
N PHE A 58 -12.43 10.51 5.03
CA PHE A 58 -13.21 11.56 4.35
C PHE A 58 -13.43 12.85 5.18
N LEU A 59 -13.02 12.90 6.46
CA LEU A 59 -13.02 14.10 7.30
C LEU A 59 -11.63 14.58 7.75
N HIS A 60 -10.54 13.94 7.32
CA HIS A 60 -9.19 14.33 7.74
C HIS A 60 -8.86 15.79 7.35
N ASN A 61 -9.20 16.17 6.12
CA ASN A 61 -9.01 17.50 5.58
C ASN A 61 -10.33 18.30 5.57
N TYR A 62 -11.12 18.18 6.63
CA TYR A 62 -12.37 18.94 6.74
C TYR A 62 -12.12 20.39 7.16
N PHE A 63 -12.79 21.32 6.48
CA PHE A 63 -12.93 22.69 6.91
C PHE A 63 -14.24 22.82 7.70
N VAL A 64 -14.16 23.02 9.02
CA VAL A 64 -15.33 23.39 9.83
C VAL A 64 -15.80 24.77 9.35
N PRO A 65 -16.98 24.88 8.74
CA PRO A 65 -17.49 26.15 8.28
C PRO A 65 -17.73 27.03 9.52
N ARG A 66 -16.89 28.05 9.73
CA ARG A 66 -17.12 29.06 10.78
C ARG A 66 -18.19 30.05 10.31
N VAL A 67 -18.82 30.70 11.29
CA VAL A 67 -19.87 31.73 11.15
C VAL A 67 -19.73 32.56 9.86
N GLY A 68 -20.75 32.54 9.01
CA GLY A 68 -20.75 33.13 7.65
C GLY A 68 -20.79 32.11 6.50
N SER A 69 -20.65 30.82 6.85
CA SER A 69 -20.89 29.67 5.98
C SER A 69 -22.36 29.25 5.95
N ASP A 70 -22.73 28.33 5.04
CA ASP A 70 -24.10 27.79 4.95
C ASP A 70 -24.49 27.10 6.27
N ILE A 71 -25.23 27.83 7.10
CA ILE A 71 -25.68 27.39 8.42
C ILE A 71 -26.62 26.18 8.36
N SER A 72 -27.15 25.84 7.18
CA SER A 72 -28.02 24.67 7.02
C SER A 72 -27.28 23.34 7.23
N PHE A 73 -25.96 23.34 7.31
CA PHE A 73 -25.16 22.17 7.70
C PHE A 73 -25.09 21.94 9.22
N PHE A 74 -25.64 22.85 10.02
CA PHE A 74 -25.71 22.74 11.48
C PHE A 74 -27.17 22.66 11.95
N SER A 75 -27.36 22.03 13.10
CA SER A 75 -28.64 21.93 13.79
C SER A 75 -29.07 23.30 14.37
N VAL A 76 -30.24 23.34 15.01
CA VAL A 76 -30.80 24.55 15.65
C VAL A 76 -29.91 25.17 16.73
N ASP A 77 -28.92 24.44 17.25
CA ASP A 77 -27.94 24.95 18.21
C ASP A 77 -26.66 25.51 17.58
N CYS A 78 -26.57 25.49 16.25
CA CYS A 78 -25.42 25.94 15.45
C CYS A 78 -24.10 25.23 15.81
N PHE A 79 -24.17 24.01 16.35
CA PHE A 79 -23.02 23.24 16.78
C PHE A 79 -23.09 21.79 16.31
N HIS A 80 -24.18 21.08 16.59
CA HIS A 80 -24.35 19.74 16.06
C HIS A 80 -24.58 19.78 14.56
N ILE A 81 -24.20 18.70 13.88
CA ILE A 81 -24.32 18.53 12.44
C ILE A 81 -25.81 18.34 12.09
N SER A 82 -26.29 18.98 11.02
CA SER A 82 -27.68 18.80 10.56
C SER A 82 -27.91 17.47 9.85
N ASP A 83 -29.17 17.13 9.63
CA ASP A 83 -29.60 16.04 8.75
C ASP A 83 -28.99 16.14 7.34
N ARG A 84 -28.91 17.35 6.80
CA ARG A 84 -28.27 17.63 5.51
C ARG A 84 -26.79 17.28 5.55
N ALA A 85 -26.04 17.76 6.53
CA ALA A 85 -24.62 17.44 6.63
C ALA A 85 -24.35 15.95 6.92
N HIS A 86 -25.18 15.31 7.75
CA HIS A 86 -25.14 13.86 7.94
C HIS A 86 -25.35 13.10 6.62
N SER A 87 -26.28 13.56 5.78
CA SER A 87 -26.51 12.97 4.46
C SER A 87 -25.28 13.08 3.56
N GLU A 88 -24.59 14.22 3.56
CA GLU A 88 -23.36 14.39 2.79
C GLU A 88 -22.19 13.55 3.32
N MET A 89 -22.08 13.42 4.65
CA MET A 89 -21.10 12.52 5.29
C MET A 89 -21.36 11.05 4.98
N ALA A 90 -22.62 10.63 4.90
CA ALA A 90 -22.99 9.27 4.52
C ALA A 90 -22.58 8.97 3.07
N VAL A 91 -22.79 9.92 2.14
CA VAL A 91 -22.31 9.81 0.76
C VAL A 91 -20.79 9.72 0.69
N ALA A 92 -20.08 10.56 1.45
CA ALA A 92 -18.63 10.53 1.50
C ALA A 92 -18.11 9.19 2.02
N LEU A 93 -18.70 8.66 3.11
CA LEU A 93 -18.38 7.33 3.63
C LEU A 93 -18.63 6.23 2.59
N TRP A 94 -19.79 6.25 1.92
CA TRP A 94 -20.14 5.29 0.87
C TRP A 94 -19.10 5.27 -0.25
N ASN A 95 -18.78 6.45 -0.79
CA ASN A 95 -17.78 6.58 -1.84
C ASN A 95 -16.39 6.10 -1.38
N ASN A 96 -16.02 6.41 -0.13
CA ASN A 96 -14.74 6.00 0.44
C ASN A 96 -14.63 4.47 0.61
N MET A 97 -15.74 3.79 0.92
CA MET A 97 -15.80 2.32 0.96
C MET A 97 -15.60 1.69 -0.43
N LEU A 98 -15.89 2.41 -1.52
CA LEU A 98 -15.67 2.00 -2.90
C LEU A 98 -14.29 2.39 -3.46
N GLU A 99 -13.40 2.91 -2.63
CA GLU A 99 -12.02 3.26 -3.01
C GLU A 99 -11.00 2.32 -2.34
N PRO A 100 -9.97 1.84 -3.06
CA PRO A 100 -8.96 0.98 -2.46
C PRO A 100 -8.19 1.68 -1.35
N VAL A 101 -7.85 0.93 -0.29
CA VAL A 101 -6.99 1.37 0.81
C VAL A 101 -5.68 1.92 0.24
N GLY A 102 -5.27 3.10 0.74
CA GLY A 102 -4.13 3.87 0.21
C GLY A 102 -4.48 4.86 -0.91
N ARG A 103 -5.71 4.82 -1.45
CA ARG A 103 -6.22 5.78 -2.45
C ARG A 103 -7.56 6.39 -2.08
N LYS A 104 -7.95 6.26 -0.81
CA LYS A 104 -9.19 6.82 -0.28
C LYS A 104 -9.11 8.34 -0.21
N GLN A 105 -10.20 9.01 -0.58
CA GLN A 105 -10.35 10.45 -0.44
C GLN A 105 -10.29 10.88 1.03
N ALA A 106 -9.57 11.96 1.30
CA ALA A 106 -9.34 12.47 2.65
C ALA A 106 -10.17 13.72 2.99
N PHE A 107 -11.17 14.05 2.17
CA PHE A 107 -12.03 15.22 2.32
C PHE A 107 -13.48 14.87 1.94
N ASN A 108 -14.41 15.75 2.31
CA ASN A 108 -15.81 15.63 1.98
C ASN A 108 -16.26 16.83 1.14
N ASN A 109 -16.95 16.56 0.03
CA ASN A 109 -17.61 17.57 -0.79
C ASN A 109 -19.05 17.76 -0.30
N PHE A 110 -19.34 18.87 0.38
CA PHE A 110 -20.68 19.18 0.91
C PHE A 110 -21.66 19.79 -0.10
N THR A 111 -21.34 19.78 -1.40
CA THR A 111 -22.29 20.19 -2.44
C THR A 111 -23.48 19.24 -2.47
N TYR A 112 -24.70 19.76 -2.44
CA TYR A 112 -25.93 18.96 -2.51
C TYR A 112 -26.22 18.51 -3.94
N ASP A 113 -25.38 17.62 -4.44
CA ASP A 113 -25.50 16.98 -5.75
C ASP A 113 -25.46 15.47 -5.55
N ARG A 114 -26.55 14.79 -5.95
CA ARG A 114 -26.68 13.32 -5.79
C ARG A 114 -25.98 12.54 -6.91
N SER A 115 -25.56 13.20 -7.99
CA SER A 115 -24.80 12.55 -9.07
C SER A 115 -23.39 12.11 -8.65
N LYS A 116 -22.88 12.66 -7.54
CA LYS A 116 -21.56 12.30 -6.97
C LYS A 116 -21.54 10.96 -6.23
N ILE A 117 -22.69 10.30 -6.05
CA ILE A 117 -22.76 9.01 -5.37
C ILE A 117 -22.20 7.95 -6.32
N ASN A 118 -21.11 7.29 -5.92
CA ASN A 118 -20.48 6.27 -6.73
C ASN A 118 -21.30 4.98 -6.69
N CYS A 119 -21.42 4.34 -7.86
CA CYS A 119 -21.92 2.99 -7.99
C CYS A 119 -20.76 1.99 -8.04
N PRO A 120 -20.91 0.79 -7.45
CA PRO A 120 -19.99 -0.32 -7.70
C PRO A 120 -19.91 -0.64 -9.20
N SER A 121 -18.77 -1.20 -9.63
CA SER A 121 -18.56 -1.64 -11.01
C SER A 121 -18.31 -3.13 -11.07
N GLU A 122 -18.56 -3.75 -12.22
CA GLU A 122 -18.23 -5.18 -12.44
C GLU A 122 -16.74 -5.49 -12.22
N ALA A 123 -15.86 -4.50 -12.48
CA ALA A 123 -14.42 -4.64 -12.25
C ALA A 123 -14.04 -4.61 -10.76
N SER A 124 -14.91 -4.09 -9.88
CA SER A 124 -14.68 -3.98 -8.44
C SER A 124 -16.04 -4.03 -7.71
N PRO A 125 -16.64 -5.23 -7.59
CA PRO A 125 -18.01 -5.39 -7.09
C PRO A 125 -18.12 -5.36 -5.55
N PHE A 126 -16.99 -5.34 -4.83
CA PHE A 126 -16.94 -5.42 -3.37
C PHE A 126 -16.42 -4.12 -2.74
N ILE A 127 -16.81 -3.89 -1.48
CA ILE A 127 -16.22 -2.85 -0.63
C ILE A 127 -14.73 -3.14 -0.41
N PHE A 128 -13.92 -2.10 -0.45
CA PHE A 128 -12.48 -2.24 -0.32
C PHE A 128 -12.03 -2.38 1.13
N THR A 129 -11.26 -3.44 1.37
CA THR A 129 -10.53 -3.75 2.60
C THR A 129 -9.03 -3.78 2.33
N LYS A 130 -8.21 -3.91 3.37
CA LYS A 130 -6.75 -4.05 3.20
C LYS A 130 -6.39 -5.24 2.29
N GLN A 131 -7.15 -6.33 2.33
CA GLN A 131 -6.87 -7.55 1.57
C GLN A 131 -7.12 -7.40 0.05
N ASN A 132 -8.24 -6.80 -0.34
CA ASN A 132 -8.62 -6.66 -1.76
C ASN A 132 -8.16 -5.33 -2.39
N SER A 133 -7.51 -4.45 -1.61
CA SER A 133 -6.93 -3.19 -2.10
C SER A 133 -5.48 -3.34 -2.56
N LEU A 134 -4.79 -4.35 -2.04
CA LEU A 134 -3.47 -4.70 -2.55
C LEU A 134 -3.67 -5.27 -3.95
N LYS A 135 -3.04 -4.66 -4.96
CA LYS A 135 -2.76 -5.42 -6.18
C LYS A 135 -2.05 -6.67 -5.70
N SER A 136 -2.54 -7.87 -6.05
CA SER A 136 -1.73 -9.08 -5.92
C SER A 136 -0.32 -8.68 -6.32
N PRO A 137 0.72 -8.96 -5.50
CA PRO A 137 2.06 -8.76 -5.98
C PRO A 137 2.04 -9.44 -7.33
N THR A 138 2.41 -8.70 -8.38
CA THR A 138 2.89 -9.36 -9.59
C THR A 138 3.97 -10.27 -9.03
N ILE A 139 3.61 -11.53 -8.74
CA ILE A 139 4.58 -12.59 -8.67
C ILE A 139 5.18 -12.41 -10.04
N CYS A 140 6.36 -11.81 -10.10
CA CYS A 140 7.23 -12.01 -11.21
C CYS A 140 7.33 -13.53 -11.25
N SER A 141 6.45 -14.15 -12.01
CA SER A 141 6.53 -15.53 -12.38
C SER A 141 7.77 -15.51 -13.24
N SER A 142 8.93 -15.60 -12.58
CA SER A 142 10.16 -16.00 -13.24
C SER A 142 9.80 -17.36 -13.81
N SER A 143 9.39 -17.34 -15.06
CA SER A 143 8.91 -18.47 -15.87
C SER A 143 10.02 -19.48 -16.13
N ILE A 144 11.08 -19.44 -15.34
CA ILE A 144 12.22 -20.33 -15.36
C ILE A 144 12.15 -21.13 -14.05
N PRO A 145 11.71 -22.39 -14.11
CA PRO A 145 11.76 -23.29 -12.97
C PRO A 145 13.16 -23.35 -12.37
N VAL A 146 13.25 -23.47 -11.05
CA VAL A 146 14.53 -23.54 -10.29
C VAL A 146 15.46 -24.64 -10.80
N TRP A 147 14.91 -25.71 -11.40
CA TRP A 147 15.71 -26.80 -11.97
C TRP A 147 16.50 -26.40 -13.22
N VAL A 148 16.10 -25.34 -13.95
CA VAL A 148 16.75 -24.94 -15.21
C VAL A 148 18.18 -24.43 -14.99
N PRO A 149 18.45 -23.48 -14.07
CA PRO A 149 19.83 -23.11 -13.72
C PRO A 149 20.66 -24.28 -13.17
N VAL A 150 20.03 -25.19 -12.41
CA VAL A 150 20.71 -26.36 -11.82
C VAL A 150 21.18 -27.32 -12.91
N VAL A 151 20.31 -27.67 -13.87
CA VAL A 151 20.67 -28.54 -14.99
C VAL A 151 21.72 -27.89 -15.90
N ALA A 152 21.60 -26.60 -16.18
CA ALA A 152 22.59 -25.87 -16.97
C ALA A 152 23.99 -25.90 -16.32
N GLY A 153 24.06 -25.77 -14.99
CA GLY A 153 25.31 -25.90 -14.23
C GLY A 153 25.92 -27.29 -14.33
N ILE A 154 25.12 -28.35 -14.16
CA ILE A 154 25.58 -29.75 -14.25
C ILE A 154 26.12 -30.08 -15.64
N VAL A 155 25.39 -29.69 -16.71
CA VAL A 155 25.81 -29.94 -18.09
C VAL A 155 27.13 -29.24 -18.40
N SER A 156 27.28 -27.99 -17.94
CA SER A 156 28.51 -27.22 -18.14
C SER A 156 29.71 -27.85 -17.42
N LEU A 157 29.51 -28.38 -16.21
CA LEU A 157 30.55 -29.08 -15.45
C LEU A 157 30.98 -30.36 -16.16
N LEU A 158 30.03 -31.18 -16.62
CA LEU A 158 30.33 -32.44 -17.32
C LEU A 158 31.05 -32.20 -18.65
N ALA A 159 30.64 -31.17 -19.40
CA ALA A 159 31.33 -30.76 -20.62
C ALA A 159 32.76 -30.31 -20.31
N GLY A 160 32.97 -29.51 -19.26
CA GLY A 160 34.29 -29.06 -18.82
C GLY A 160 35.22 -30.23 -18.44
N ILE A 161 34.71 -31.20 -17.69
CA ILE A 161 35.47 -32.41 -17.30
C ILE A 161 35.87 -33.21 -18.55
N THR A 162 34.94 -33.40 -19.49
CA THR A 162 35.18 -34.18 -20.72
C THR A 162 36.25 -33.53 -21.59
N VAL A 163 36.16 -32.21 -21.80
CA VAL A 163 37.15 -31.43 -22.56
C VAL A 163 38.51 -31.45 -21.86
N GLY A 164 38.54 -31.30 -20.53
CA GLY A 164 39.77 -31.39 -19.74
C GLY A 164 40.45 -32.74 -19.86
N TYR A 165 39.68 -33.83 -19.76
CA TYR A 165 40.20 -35.20 -19.93
C TYR A 165 40.78 -35.42 -21.32
N LEU A 166 40.06 -35.02 -22.38
CA LEU A 166 40.55 -35.12 -23.76
C LEU A 166 41.82 -34.32 -23.99
N PHE A 167 41.92 -33.13 -23.42
CA PHE A 167 43.12 -32.28 -23.52
C PHE A 167 44.32 -32.94 -22.83
N LEU A 168 44.15 -33.44 -21.60
CA LEU A 168 45.20 -34.15 -20.87
C LEU A 168 45.63 -35.44 -21.59
N HIS A 169 44.66 -36.21 -22.09
CA HIS A 169 44.92 -37.42 -22.86
C HIS A 169 45.70 -37.12 -24.16
N CYS A 170 45.30 -36.08 -24.91
CA CYS A 170 46.04 -35.61 -26.08
C CYS A 170 47.47 -35.15 -25.73
N ARG A 171 47.66 -34.45 -24.60
CA ARG A 171 49.00 -34.03 -24.14
C ARG A 171 49.86 -35.22 -23.76
N GLN A 172 49.30 -36.20 -23.05
CA GLN A 172 50.02 -37.42 -22.67
C GLN A 172 50.42 -38.23 -23.90
N GLN A 173 49.52 -38.39 -24.88
CA GLN A 173 49.86 -39.03 -26.15
C GLN A 173 50.96 -38.28 -26.92
N ARG A 174 50.92 -36.93 -26.96
CA ARG A 174 51.98 -36.13 -27.58
C ARG A 174 53.32 -36.26 -26.84
N SER A 175 53.31 -36.30 -25.52
CA SER A 175 54.51 -36.52 -24.70
C SER A 175 55.11 -37.90 -24.97
N ASN A 176 54.29 -38.96 -24.93
CA ASN A 176 54.71 -40.33 -25.23
C ASN A 176 55.27 -40.48 -26.65
N LYS A 177 54.68 -39.80 -27.64
CA LYS A 177 55.21 -39.75 -29.01
C LYS A 177 56.57 -39.01 -29.11
N LYS A 178 56.77 -37.93 -28.34
CA LYS A 178 58.06 -37.22 -28.28
C LYS A 178 59.15 -38.06 -27.63
N VAL A 179 58.86 -38.74 -26.52
CA VAL A 179 59.81 -39.65 -25.84
C VAL A 179 60.24 -40.77 -26.78
N LYS A 180 59.29 -41.47 -27.42
CA LYS A 180 59.60 -42.51 -28.42
C LYS A 180 60.42 -41.98 -29.62
N LYS A 181 60.15 -40.75 -30.09
CA LYS A 181 60.92 -40.14 -31.19
C LYS A 181 62.36 -39.80 -30.78
N LEU A 182 62.58 -39.36 -29.54
CA LEU A 182 63.91 -39.08 -29.00
C LEU A 182 64.72 -40.37 -28.79
N GLU A 183 64.08 -41.45 -28.33
CA GLU A 183 64.70 -42.79 -28.24
C GLU A 183 65.16 -43.30 -29.62
N MET A 184 64.33 -43.12 -30.67
CA MET A 184 64.68 -43.53 -32.05
C MET A 184 65.78 -42.67 -32.71
N MET A 185 66.03 -41.44 -32.23
CA MET A 185 67.10 -40.56 -32.75
C MET A 185 68.42 -40.75 -32.01
N GLY A 186 68.41 -41.31 -30.79
CA GLY A 186 69.62 -41.63 -30.00
C GLY A 186 70.31 -42.94 -30.40
N THR A 187 69.66 -43.76 -31.22
CA THR A 187 70.17 -45.04 -31.74
C THR A 187 70.82 -44.94 -33.12
N LEU A 188 71.08 -43.72 -33.62
CA LEU A 188 71.75 -43.48 -34.90
C LEU A 188 73.07 -42.71 -34.69
N PHE A 189 74.05 -43.38 -34.08
CA PHE A 189 75.49 -43.06 -34.12
C PHE A 189 76.26 -44.37 -34.24
#